data_AF-A0A3M1IYL5-F1
#
_entry.id   AF-A0A3M1IYL5-F1
#
_cell.length_a   1.000
_cell.length_b   1.000
_cell.length_c   1.000
_cell.angle_alpha   90.00
_cell.angle_beta   90.00
_cell.angle_gamma   90.00
#
_symmetry.space_group_name_H-M   'P 1'
#
loop_
_entity.id
_entity.type
_entity.pdbx_description
1 polymer ?
#
loop_
_entity_poly.entity_id
_entity_poly.type
_entity_poly.pdbx_seq_one_letter_code
_entity_poly.pdbx_strand_id
1 'polypeptide(L)'
;MSERSSRDRGLLARLFSAGPAKPGDSFGAPGTGNSTAIAIATTIGLFALWWLVTAPQLGPMIKPLFLPSPAAVWEKFIAVATEGYQDQTLGQHTWASVQRIFVAFALAAATGIPIGIAMATNRVFRGMFDPP
;
A
#
# COMPACT_ATOMS: atom_id res chain seq x y z
N MET A 1 -54.88 33.03 -11.48
CA MET A 1 -54.31 31.98 -10.59
C MET A 1 -52.95 31.55 -11.17
N SER A 2 -51.90 32.38 -11.02
CA SER A 2 -50.56 32.10 -11.60
C SER A 2 -49.47 32.85 -10.83
N GLU A 3 -48.97 32.30 -9.71
CA GLU A 3 -47.89 32.92 -8.93
C GLU A 3 -47.02 31.90 -8.13
N ARG A 4 -46.84 30.65 -8.60
CA ARG A 4 -46.02 29.64 -7.89
C ARG A 4 -44.74 29.15 -8.57
N SER A 5 -44.38 29.66 -9.75
CA SER A 5 -43.31 29.06 -10.57
C SER A 5 -41.95 29.80 -10.58
N SER A 6 -41.65 30.67 -9.59
CA SER A 6 -40.38 31.42 -9.58
C SER A 6 -39.46 31.11 -8.39
N ARG A 7 -39.95 30.43 -7.34
CA ARG A 7 -39.19 30.22 -6.10
C ARG A 7 -38.22 29.01 -6.14
N ASP A 8 -38.49 28.04 -7.01
CA ASP A 8 -37.71 26.79 -7.06
C ASP A 8 -36.39 26.90 -7.84
N ARG A 9 -36.25 27.92 -8.70
CA ARG A 9 -35.02 28.15 -9.46
C ARG A 9 -33.85 28.62 -8.59
N GLY A 10 -34.11 29.16 -7.40
CA GLY A 10 -33.07 29.64 -6.48
C GLY A 10 -32.44 28.54 -5.61
N LEU A 11 -33.19 27.49 -5.27
CA LEU A 11 -32.69 26.37 -4.46
C LEU A 11 -31.77 25.45 -5.27
N LEU A 12 -32.15 25.16 -6.51
CA LEU A 12 -31.31 24.37 -7.42
C LEU A 12 -30.03 25.13 -7.79
N ALA A 13 -30.10 26.43 -8.04
CA ALA A 13 -28.91 27.25 -8.33
C ALA A 13 -27.92 27.30 -7.14
N ARG A 14 -28.42 27.22 -5.89
CA ARG A 14 -27.58 27.19 -4.69
C ARG A 14 -26.90 25.84 -4.45
N LEU A 15 -27.49 24.74 -4.90
CA LEU A 15 -26.89 23.40 -4.83
C LEU A 15 -25.73 23.24 -5.83
N PHE A 16 -25.75 23.94 -6.96
CA PHE A 16 -24.69 23.92 -7.97
C PHE A 16 -23.73 25.11 -7.90
N SER A 17 -23.88 25.99 -6.90
CA SER A 17 -22.95 27.07 -6.65
C SER A 17 -21.71 26.53 -5.96
N ALA A 18 -20.68 26.20 -6.75
CA ALA A 18 -19.34 25.90 -6.23
C ALA A 18 -18.90 27.04 -5.29
N GLY A 19 -18.52 26.70 -4.06
CA GLY A 19 -18.06 27.67 -3.07
C GLY A 19 -16.89 28.51 -3.57
N PRO A 20 -16.70 29.73 -3.05
CA PRO A 20 -15.64 30.61 -3.52
C PRO A 20 -14.27 29.96 -3.28
N ALA A 21 -13.48 29.86 -4.35
CA ALA A 21 -12.13 29.35 -4.32
C ALA A 21 -11.25 30.22 -3.41
N LYS A 22 -10.46 29.58 -2.53
CA LYS A 22 -9.51 30.26 -1.66
C LYS A 22 -8.38 30.85 -2.52
N PRO A 23 -8.05 32.15 -2.39
CA PRO A 23 -6.95 32.75 -3.14
C PRO A 23 -5.61 32.13 -2.71
N GLY A 24 -4.90 31.49 -3.63
CA GLY A 24 -3.60 30.87 -3.38
C GLY A 24 -3.36 29.57 -4.16
N ASP A 25 -4.43 28.89 -4.59
CA ASP A 25 -4.33 27.71 -5.43
C ASP A 25 -4.07 28.14 -6.88
N SER A 26 -2.80 28.33 -7.20
CA SER A 26 -2.34 28.48 -8.58
C SER A 26 -2.68 27.22 -9.36
N PHE A 27 -3.52 27.38 -10.39
CA PHE A 27 -3.67 26.46 -11.51
C PHE A 27 -3.81 24.98 -11.16
N GLY A 28 -5.07 24.52 -11.11
CA GLY A 28 -5.53 23.18 -11.52
C GLY A 28 -4.50 22.06 -11.57
N ALA A 29 -3.92 21.68 -10.43
CA ALA A 29 -3.30 20.37 -10.29
C ALA A 29 -4.42 19.32 -10.27
N PRO A 30 -4.44 18.32 -11.16
CA PRO A 30 -5.42 17.25 -11.14
C PRO A 30 -5.40 16.58 -9.75
N GLY A 31 -6.48 16.72 -8.96
CA GLY A 31 -6.58 16.11 -7.63
C GLY A 31 -7.22 16.97 -6.52
N THR A 32 -7.52 18.25 -6.76
CA THR A 32 -8.13 19.18 -5.76
C THR A 32 -9.66 19.03 -5.62
N GLY A 33 -10.14 17.78 -5.61
CA GLY A 33 -11.45 17.38 -5.10
C GLY A 33 -11.28 16.39 -3.95
N ASN A 34 -12.35 15.97 -3.28
CA ASN A 34 -12.30 14.97 -2.21
C ASN A 34 -11.96 13.56 -2.79
N SER A 35 -10.74 13.41 -3.30
CA SER A 35 -10.19 12.26 -4.03
C SER A 35 -10.17 10.99 -3.17
N THR A 36 -10.28 11.15 -1.85
CA THR A 36 -10.48 10.06 -0.88
C THR A 36 -11.75 9.25 -1.19
N ALA A 37 -12.84 9.89 -1.60
CA ALA A 37 -14.09 9.20 -1.93
C ALA A 37 -13.94 8.33 -3.19
N ILE A 38 -13.24 8.85 -4.21
CA ILE A 38 -12.95 8.10 -5.44
C ILE A 38 -11.99 6.95 -5.12
N ALA A 39 -10.92 7.19 -4.36
CA ALA A 39 -9.97 6.16 -3.95
C ALA A 39 -10.64 5.01 -3.16
N ILE A 40 -11.51 5.35 -2.21
CA ILE A 40 -12.29 4.35 -1.44
C ILE A 40 -13.24 3.59 -2.38
N ALA A 41 -13.99 4.28 -3.23
CA ALA A 41 -14.92 3.65 -4.16
C ALA A 41 -14.21 2.72 -5.15
N THR A 42 -13.07 3.14 -5.71
CA THR A 42 -12.25 2.30 -6.59
C THR A 42 -11.66 1.11 -5.84
N THR A 43 -11.16 1.30 -4.62
CA THR A 43 -10.63 0.20 -3.80
C THR A 43 -11.70 -0.83 -3.52
N ILE A 44 -12.87 -0.40 -3.03
CA ILE A 44 -14.01 -1.29 -2.76
C ILE A 44 -14.48 -1.95 -4.06
N GLY A 45 -14.54 -1.22 -5.16
CA GLY A 45 -14.91 -1.75 -6.48
C GLY A 45 -13.95 -2.85 -6.94
N LEU A 46 -12.64 -2.67 -6.77
CA LEU A 46 -11.62 -3.67 -7.10
C LEU A 46 -11.73 -4.89 -6.18
N PHE A 47 -11.93 -4.71 -4.88
CA PHE A 47 -12.14 -5.82 -3.94
C PHE A 47 -13.43 -6.58 -4.24
N ALA A 48 -14.52 -5.89 -4.56
CA ALA A 48 -15.79 -6.49 -4.92
C ALA A 48 -15.70 -7.22 -6.26
N LEU A 49 -15.00 -6.66 -7.25
CA LEU A 49 -14.72 -7.32 -8.53
C LEU A 49 -13.87 -8.58 -8.31
N TRP A 50 -12.81 -8.50 -7.50
CA TRP A 50 -11.99 -9.64 -7.14
C TRP A 50 -12.81 -10.72 -6.45
N TRP A 51 -13.66 -10.34 -5.49
CA TRP A 51 -14.57 -11.25 -4.80
C TRP A 51 -15.58 -11.90 -5.76
N LEU A 52 -16.20 -11.14 -6.66
CA LEU A 52 -17.15 -11.66 -7.65
C LEU A 52 -16.51 -12.62 -8.66
N VAL A 53 -15.28 -12.34 -9.08
CA VAL A 53 -14.51 -13.19 -10.01
C VAL A 53 -14.06 -14.50 -9.33
N THR A 54 -13.87 -14.48 -8.01
CA THR A 54 -13.47 -15.66 -7.22
C THR A 54 -14.63 -16.35 -6.50
N ALA A 55 -15.85 -15.81 -6.61
CA ALA A 55 -17.04 -16.36 -5.97
C ALA A 55 -17.46 -17.68 -6.64
N PRO A 56 -17.73 -18.74 -5.87
CA PRO A 56 -17.97 -20.09 -6.39
C PRO A 56 -19.27 -20.22 -7.22
N GLN A 57 -20.12 -19.19 -7.27
CA GLN A 57 -21.40 -19.23 -7.98
C GLN A 57 -21.30 -18.99 -9.49
N LEU A 58 -20.19 -18.43 -9.99
CA LEU A 58 -20.02 -18.10 -11.43
C LEU A 58 -19.17 -19.11 -12.23
N GLY A 59 -18.82 -20.24 -11.62
CA GLY A 59 -18.10 -21.32 -12.29
C GLY A 59 -16.58 -21.07 -12.39
N PRO A 60 -15.75 -22.12 -12.24
CA PRO A 60 -14.30 -22.00 -12.32
C PRO A 60 -13.87 -21.79 -13.78
N MET A 61 -13.90 -20.54 -14.24
CA MET A 61 -13.29 -20.18 -15.52
C MET A 61 -11.75 -20.19 -15.44
N ILE A 62 -11.19 -20.30 -14.23
CA ILE A 62 -9.76 -20.40 -13.95
C ILE A 62 -9.55 -21.54 -12.93
N LYS A 63 -8.58 -22.42 -13.19
CA LYS A 63 -8.21 -23.52 -12.29
C LYS A 63 -7.98 -22.98 -10.86
N PRO A 64 -8.48 -23.65 -9.80
CA PRO A 64 -8.31 -23.26 -8.39
C PRO A 64 -6.86 -23.11 -7.91
N LEU A 65 -5.88 -23.39 -8.79
CA LEU A 65 -4.45 -23.27 -8.54
C LEU A 65 -3.92 -21.83 -8.75
N PHE A 66 -4.66 -20.94 -9.44
CA PHE A 66 -4.16 -19.60 -9.78
C PHE A 66 -4.86 -18.43 -9.07
N LEU A 67 -6.11 -18.59 -8.61
CA LEU A 67 -6.80 -17.58 -7.78
C LEU A 67 -7.65 -18.29 -6.70
N PRO A 68 -7.10 -18.54 -5.50
CA PRO A 68 -7.90 -19.02 -4.37
C PRO A 68 -8.94 -17.97 -3.97
N SER A 69 -10.12 -18.42 -3.54
CA SER A 69 -11.14 -17.53 -3.01
C SER A 69 -10.61 -16.80 -1.76
N PRO A 70 -11.10 -15.58 -1.45
CA PRO A 70 -10.58 -14.82 -0.30
C PRO A 70 -10.79 -15.54 1.04
N ALA A 71 -11.85 -16.36 1.14
CA ALA A 71 -12.07 -17.27 2.27
C ALA A 71 -11.00 -18.37 2.35
N ALA A 72 -10.61 -18.97 1.22
CA ALA A 72 -9.55 -19.97 1.18
C ALA A 72 -8.17 -19.36 1.53
N VAL A 73 -7.91 -18.10 1.17
CA VAL A 73 -6.70 -17.37 1.61
C VAL A 73 -6.70 -17.18 3.12
N TRP A 74 -7.85 -16.80 3.70
CA TRP A 74 -7.98 -16.61 5.15
C TRP A 74 -7.85 -17.93 5.93
N GLU A 75 -8.48 -18.99 5.46
CA GLU A 75 -8.34 -20.33 6.05
C GLU A 75 -6.89 -20.83 5.96
N LYS A 76 -6.22 -20.63 4.82
CA LYS A 76 -4.80 -20.97 4.70
C LYS A 76 -3.92 -20.09 5.58
N PHE A 77 -4.24 -18.80 5.73
CA PHE A 77 -3.53 -17.92 6.65
C PHE A 77 -3.63 -18.40 8.10
N ILE A 78 -4.84 -18.74 8.56
CA ILE A 78 -5.05 -19.30 9.90
C ILE A 78 -4.33 -20.64 10.05
N ALA A 79 -4.51 -21.57 9.11
CA ALA A 79 -3.91 -22.90 9.17
C ALA A 79 -2.36 -22.86 9.23
N VAL A 80 -1.73 -22.01 8.42
CA VAL A 80 -0.26 -21.86 8.44
C VAL A 80 0.19 -21.11 9.71
N ALA A 81 -0.64 -20.24 10.27
CA ALA A 81 -0.33 -19.50 11.50
C ALA A 81 -0.47 -20.36 12.77
N THR A 82 -1.41 -21.30 12.83
CA THR A 82 -1.70 -22.11 14.03
C THR A 82 -1.10 -23.51 14.00
N GLU A 83 -1.15 -24.20 12.85
CA GLU A 83 -0.78 -25.62 12.76
C GLU A 83 0.58 -25.83 12.09
N GLY A 84 1.09 -24.82 11.36
CA GLY A 84 2.35 -24.93 10.61
C GLY A 84 2.16 -25.81 9.37
N TYR A 85 2.34 -25.24 8.19
CA TYR A 85 2.27 -26.00 6.94
C TYR A 85 3.68 -26.42 6.53
N GLN A 86 3.96 -27.73 6.49
CA GLN A 86 5.28 -28.33 6.23
C GLN A 86 6.32 -28.14 7.34
N ASP A 87 6.03 -28.64 8.55
CA ASP A 87 7.00 -28.79 9.67
C ASP A 87 7.67 -27.49 10.19
N GLN A 88 7.19 -26.33 9.74
CA GLN A 88 7.72 -25.01 10.12
C GLN A 88 6.58 -24.00 10.20
N THR A 89 6.52 -23.24 11.30
CA THR A 89 5.51 -22.18 11.46
C THR A 89 5.86 -20.96 10.59
N LEU A 90 4.86 -20.19 10.14
CA LEU A 90 5.07 -18.88 9.49
C LEU A 90 6.05 -18.01 10.28
N GLY A 91 5.87 -17.97 11.60
CA GLY A 91 6.71 -17.22 12.51
C GLY A 91 8.17 -17.67 12.48
N GLN A 92 8.44 -18.97 12.35
CA GLN A 92 9.79 -19.52 12.31
C GLN A 92 10.56 -19.12 11.03
N HIS A 93 9.89 -19.09 9.88
CA HIS A 93 10.49 -18.61 8.63
C HIS A 93 10.70 -17.09 8.63
N THR A 94 9.74 -16.32 9.15
CA THR A 94 9.88 -14.87 9.30
C THR A 94 11.03 -14.56 10.27
N TRP A 95 11.09 -15.25 11.41
CA TRP A 95 12.16 -15.08 12.38
C TRP A 95 13.53 -15.42 11.80
N ALA A 96 13.65 -16.53 11.07
CA ALA A 96 14.90 -16.90 10.40
C ALA A 96 15.37 -15.82 9.41
N SER A 97 14.46 -15.20 8.66
CA SER A 97 14.79 -14.13 7.72
C SER A 97 15.24 -12.85 8.46
N VAL A 98 14.50 -12.45 9.50
CA VAL A 98 14.82 -11.29 10.32
C VAL A 98 16.17 -11.47 11.02
N GLN A 99 16.40 -12.64 11.63
CA GLN A 99 17.64 -12.96 12.32
C GLN A 99 18.86 -12.83 11.39
N ARG A 100 18.76 -13.33 10.15
CA ARG A 100 19.86 -13.21 9.17
C ARG A 100 20.19 -11.75 8.85
N ILE A 101 19.18 -10.91 8.65
CA ILE A 101 19.38 -9.47 8.37
C ILE A 101 20.06 -8.79 9.55
N PHE A 102 19.62 -9.06 10.78
CA PHE A 102 20.23 -8.48 11.98
C PHE A 102 21.69 -8.92 12.17
N VAL A 103 22.01 -10.19 11.94
CA VAL A 103 23.39 -10.69 12.02
C VAL A 103 24.28 -10.02 10.96
N ALA A 104 23.80 -9.94 9.72
CA ALA A 104 24.55 -9.27 8.65
C ALA A 104 24.76 -7.78 8.95
N PHE A 105 23.73 -7.09 9.46
CA PHE A 105 23.81 -5.69 9.87
C PHE A 105 24.82 -5.50 11.00
N ALA A 106 24.80 -6.33 12.03
CA ALA A 106 25.73 -6.24 13.15
C ALA A 106 27.19 -6.43 12.70
N LEU A 107 27.45 -7.40 11.83
CA LEU A 107 28.78 -7.64 11.26
C LEU A 107 29.23 -6.47 10.37
N ALA A 108 28.33 -5.95 9.52
CA ALA A 108 28.60 -4.80 8.67
C ALA A 108 28.85 -3.54 9.50
N ALA A 109 28.11 -3.31 10.59
CA ALA A 109 28.34 -2.19 11.50
C ALA A 109 29.69 -2.34 12.22
N ALA A 110 29.96 -3.52 12.76
CA ALA A 110 31.20 -3.82 13.49
C ALA A 110 32.46 -3.67 12.62
N THR A 111 32.36 -3.89 11.32
CA THR A 111 33.49 -3.76 10.38
C THR A 111 33.50 -2.44 9.63
N GLY A 112 32.36 -2.05 9.07
CA GLY A 112 32.18 -0.84 8.27
C GLY A 112 32.35 0.45 9.07
N ILE A 113 31.91 0.51 10.33
CA ILE A 113 32.09 1.72 11.16
C ILE A 113 33.58 1.97 11.44
N PRO A 114 34.38 1.01 11.94
CA PRO A 114 35.82 1.21 12.10
C PRO A 114 36.54 1.54 10.80
N ILE A 115 36.23 0.85 9.70
CA ILE A 115 36.84 1.12 8.39
C ILE A 115 36.49 2.54 7.92
N GLY A 116 35.24 2.96 8.06
CA GLY A 116 34.80 4.32 7.74
C GLY A 116 35.52 5.39 8.55
N ILE A 117 35.68 5.18 9.87
CA ILE A 117 36.43 6.09 10.74
C ILE A 117 37.92 6.12 10.39
N ALA A 118 38.52 4.97 10.07
CA ALA A 118 39.91 4.88 9.63
C ALA A 118 40.13 5.65 8.31
N MET A 119 39.21 5.52 7.34
CA MET A 119 39.23 6.31 6.10
C MET A 119 38.97 7.80 6.34
N ALA A 120 38.16 8.16 7.33
CA ALA A 120 37.88 9.56 7.68
C ALA A 120 39.12 10.26 8.28
N THR A 121 39.88 9.56 9.11
CA THR A 121 40.97 10.15 9.91
C THR A 121 42.36 9.96 9.33
N ASN A 122 42.60 8.93 8.51
CA ASN A 122 43.93 8.61 7.99
C ASN A 122 43.98 8.64 6.45
N ARG A 123 44.89 9.48 5.91
CA ARG A 123 45.15 9.64 4.46
C ARG A 123 45.59 8.34 3.78
N VAL A 124 46.31 7.48 4.47
CA VAL A 124 46.80 6.20 3.92
C VAL A 124 45.64 5.22 3.71
N PHE A 125 44.73 5.12 4.69
CA PHE A 125 43.54 4.27 4.58
C PHE A 125 42.60 4.77 3.48
N ARG A 126 42.40 6.09 3.36
CA ARG A 126 41.61 6.66 2.27
C ARG A 126 42.20 6.33 0.89
N GLY A 127 43.51 6.49 0.69
CA GLY A 127 44.15 6.20 -0.60
C GLY A 127 44.13 4.72 -1.01
N MET A 128 44.04 3.79 -0.05
CA MET A 128 43.95 2.35 -0.33
C MET A 128 42.52 1.91 -0.72
N PHE A 129 41.50 2.53 -0.14
CA PHE A 129 40.09 2.16 -0.33
C PHE A 129 39.31 3.07 -1.29
N ASP A 130 39.84 4.25 -1.61
CA ASP A 130 39.29 5.21 -2.58
C ASP A 130 40.41 5.74 -3.49
N PRO A 131 40.90 4.91 -4.44
CA PRO A 131 41.90 5.35 -5.41
C PRO A 131 41.29 6.30 -6.45
N PRO A 132 42.05 7.29 -6.94
CA PRO A 132 41.58 8.27 -7.92
C PRO A 132 41.32 7.69 -9.32
#